data_AF-A0A1G7PGH3-F1
#
_entry.id   AF-A0A1G7PGH3-F1
#
_cell.length_a   1.000
_cell.length_b   1.000
_cell.length_c   1.000
_cell.angle_alpha   90.00
_cell.angle_beta   90.00
_cell.angle_gamma   90.00
#
_symmetry.space_group_name_H-M   'P 1'
#
loop_
_entity.id
_entity.type
_entity.pdbx_description
1 polymer ?
#
loop_
_entity_poly.entity_id
_entity_poly.type
_entity_poly.pdbx_seq_one_letter_code
_entity_poly.pdbx_strand_id
1 'polypeptide(L)'
;MYVCSCFGVTEEQIKQHAESGACTPRQIASQCKAGTDCGGCVRRIQALLGRGGCPRRELLDRGRPAFGAPGPERGPVADETPARLPDAA
;
A
#
# COMPACT_ATOMS: atom_id res chain seq x y z
N MET A 1 20.18 -6.63 -12.36
CA MET A 1 19.21 -7.56 -13.01
C MET A 1 17.81 -6.94 -12.98
N TYR A 2 16.97 -7.19 -14.00
CA TYR A 2 15.55 -6.83 -13.96
C TYR A 2 14.74 -7.77 -13.06
N VAL A 3 13.88 -7.20 -12.23
CA VAL A 3 12.95 -7.91 -11.35
C VAL A 3 11.52 -7.85 -11.90
N CYS A 4 11.10 -6.72 -12.48
CA CYS A 4 9.81 -6.58 -13.14
C CYS A 4 9.99 -6.20 -14.61
N SER A 5 9.62 -7.09 -15.52
CA SER A 5 9.70 -6.83 -16.96
C SER A 5 8.64 -5.85 -17.46
N CYS A 6 7.43 -5.85 -16.88
CA CYS A 6 6.33 -4.99 -17.33
C CYS A 6 6.64 -3.50 -17.22
N PHE A 7 7.36 -3.11 -16.15
CA PHE A 7 7.71 -1.73 -15.86
C PHE A 7 9.22 -1.46 -15.89
N GLY A 8 10.02 -2.45 -16.34
CA GLY A 8 11.48 -2.32 -16.43
C GLY A 8 12.18 -2.05 -15.09
N VAL A 9 11.67 -2.61 -13.99
CA VAL A 9 12.22 -2.34 -12.65
C VAL A 9 13.39 -3.27 -12.34
N THR A 10 14.52 -2.71 -11.91
CA THR A 10 15.73 -3.44 -11.55
C THR A 10 15.79 -3.80 -10.07
N GLU A 11 16.60 -4.80 -9.75
CA GLU A 11 16.90 -5.17 -8.36
C GLU A 11 17.51 -4.00 -7.56
N GLU A 12 18.34 -3.18 -8.21
CA GLU A 12 18.98 -2.03 -7.58
C GLU A 12 17.96 -0.95 -7.22
N GLN A 13 17.00 -0.66 -8.10
CA GLN A 13 15.88 0.23 -7.77
C GLN A 13 15.08 -0.29 -6.58
N ILE A 14 14.83 -1.61 -6.50
CA ILE A 14 14.13 -2.19 -5.35
C ILE A 14 14.91 -2.01 -4.05
N LYS A 15 16.24 -2.18 -4.08
CA LYS A 15 17.10 -1.96 -2.91
C LYS A 15 17.10 -0.48 -2.48
N GLN A 16 17.23 0.45 -3.43
CA GLN A 16 17.16 1.89 -3.17
C GLN A 16 15.81 2.29 -2.54
N HIS A 17 14.70 1.74 -3.06
CA HIS A 17 13.39 1.98 -2.46
C HIS A 17 13.26 1.34 -1.07
N ALA A 18 13.86 0.17 -0.84
CA ALA A 18 13.88 -0.46 0.48
C ALA A 18 14.65 0.39 1.50
N GLU A 19 15.81 0.94 1.10
CA GLU A 19 16.61 1.88 1.89
C GLU A 19 15.85 3.19 2.16
N SER A 20 15.01 3.65 1.23
CA SER A 20 14.12 4.81 1.44
C SER A 20 12.89 4.50 2.31
N GLY A 21 12.71 3.25 2.74
CA GLY A 21 11.63 2.83 3.64
C GLY A 21 10.48 2.05 2.97
N ALA A 22 10.62 1.63 1.71
CA ALA A 22 9.68 0.73 1.03
C ALA A 22 9.89 -0.72 1.47
N CYS A 23 9.21 -1.05 2.56
CA CYS A 23 9.36 -2.28 3.30
C CYS A 23 8.50 -3.45 2.83
N THR A 24 7.63 -3.21 1.86
CA THR A 24 6.63 -4.18 1.41
C THR A 24 6.49 -4.09 -0.10
N PRO A 25 6.09 -5.19 -0.78
CA PRO A 25 5.81 -5.14 -2.22
C PRO A 25 4.80 -4.07 -2.59
N ARG A 26 3.84 -3.79 -1.70
CA ARG A 26 2.83 -2.74 -1.90
C ARG A 26 3.44 -1.33 -1.85
N GLN A 27 4.42 -1.09 -0.96
CA GLN A 27 5.15 0.18 -0.94
C GLN A 27 6.09 0.31 -2.14
N ILE A 28 6.76 -0.77 -2.54
CA ILE A 28 7.55 -0.80 -3.78
C ILE A 28 6.64 -0.46 -4.98
N ALA A 29 5.47 -1.08 -5.06
CA ALA A 29 4.48 -0.78 -6.09
C ALA A 29 4.05 0.70 -6.09
N SER A 30 3.91 1.34 -4.93
CA SER A 30 3.59 2.78 -4.88
C SER A 30 4.72 3.68 -5.37
N GLN A 31 5.98 3.25 -5.29
CA GLN A 31 7.13 4.04 -5.72
C GLN A 31 7.48 3.81 -7.20
N CYS A 32 7.44 2.56 -7.67
CA CYS A 32 7.93 2.20 -9.01
C CYS A 32 6.96 1.35 -9.85
N LYS A 33 5.71 1.17 -9.41
CA LYS A 33 4.66 0.37 -10.09
C LYS A 33 4.96 -1.14 -10.22
N ALA A 34 6.09 -1.63 -9.72
CA ALA A 34 6.40 -3.06 -9.79
C ALA A 34 5.32 -3.91 -9.09
N GLY A 35 4.79 -4.91 -9.80
CA GLY A 35 3.82 -5.87 -9.25
C GLY A 35 2.36 -5.44 -9.32
N THR A 36 2.02 -4.35 -10.02
CA THR A 36 0.63 -3.91 -10.24
C THR A 36 0.00 -4.40 -11.55
N ASP A 37 0.78 -5.06 -12.41
CA ASP A 37 0.33 -5.61 -13.70
C ASP A 37 0.20 -7.14 -13.60
N CYS A 38 1.03 -7.92 -14.30
CA CYS A 38 0.95 -9.39 -14.28
C CYS A 38 1.30 -10.05 -12.94
N GLY A 39 1.89 -9.30 -12.00
CA GLY A 39 2.18 -9.76 -10.64
C GLY A 39 3.32 -10.79 -10.49
N GLY A 40 3.92 -11.29 -11.58
CA GLY A 40 4.94 -12.35 -11.53
C GLY A 40 6.19 -11.98 -10.72
N CYS A 41 6.52 -10.70 -10.63
CA CYS A 41 7.66 -10.22 -9.84
C CYS A 41 7.40 -10.21 -8.32
N VAL A 42 6.15 -10.23 -7.85
CA VAL A 42 5.80 -9.96 -6.44
C VAL A 42 6.52 -10.89 -5.46
N ARG A 43 6.58 -12.20 -5.75
CA ARG A 43 7.29 -13.18 -4.90
C ARG A 43 8.79 -12.90 -4.84
N ARG A 44 9.38 -12.48 -5.96
CA ARG A 44 10.80 -12.11 -6.04
C ARG A 44 11.07 -10.84 -5.23
N ILE A 45 10.20 -9.84 -5.33
CA ILE A 45 10.28 -8.62 -4.53
C ILE A 45 10.23 -8.96 -3.04
N GLN A 46 9.31 -9.84 -2.62
CA GLN A 46 9.24 -10.30 -1.22
C GLN A 46 10.54 -10.97 -0.75
N ALA A 47 11.16 -11.79 -1.60
CA ALA A 47 12.42 -12.43 -1.28
C ALA A 47 13.58 -11.43 -1.11
N LEU A 48 13.63 -10.41 -1.98
CA LEU A 48 14.64 -9.33 -1.90
C LEU A 48 14.49 -8.46 -0.66
N LEU A 49 13.25 -8.18 -0.23
CA LEU A 49 12.96 -7.41 0.98
C LEU A 49 13.13 -8.24 2.28
N GLY A 50 13.26 -9.56 2.17
CA GLY A 50 13.34 -10.48 3.30
C GLY A 50 12.00 -10.70 4.04
N ARG A 51 11.95 -11.68 4.94
CA ARG A 51 10.76 -12.03 5.75
C ARG A 51 10.52 -11.07 6.92
N GLY A 52 10.50 -9.76 6.66
CA GLY A 52 10.08 -8.76 7.66
C GLY A 52 11.15 -7.79 8.15
N GLY A 53 12.17 -7.52 7.33
CA GLY A 53 13.24 -6.58 7.65
C GLY A 53 12.84 -5.11 7.56
N CYS A 54 11.72 -4.74 8.20
CA CYS A 54 11.36 -3.35 8.31
C CYS A 54 10.84 -2.96 9.68
N PRO A 55 11.23 -1.77 10.15
CA PRO A 55 10.94 -1.31 11.50
C PRO A 55 9.43 -1.24 11.77
N ARG A 56 8.58 -1.14 10.73
CA ARG A 56 7.12 -1.22 10.92
C ARG A 56 6.66 -2.60 11.40
N ARG A 57 7.26 -3.70 10.92
CA ARG A 57 7.00 -5.06 11.45
C ARG A 57 7.47 -5.13 12.90
N GLU A 58 8.65 -4.60 13.19
CA GLU A 58 9.19 -4.55 14.56
C GLU A 58 8.33 -3.68 15.50
N LEU A 59 7.74 -2.59 15.02
CA LEU A 59 6.77 -1.76 15.73
C LEU A 59 5.39 -2.43 15.89
N LEU A 60 4.98 -3.27 14.92
CA LEU A 60 3.77 -4.09 15.00
C LEU A 60 3.96 -5.26 15.99
N ASP A 61 5.12 -5.91 15.98
CA ASP A 61 5.54 -6.98 16.90
C ASP A 61 5.73 -6.45 18.35
N ARG A 62 6.08 -5.18 18.54
CA ARG A 62 6.10 -4.51 19.86
C ARG A 62 4.71 -4.16 20.44
N GLY A 63 3.62 -4.59 19.80
CA GLY A 63 2.31 -4.63 20.46
C GLY A 63 1.31 -3.53 20.06
N ARG A 64 0.90 -3.50 18.79
CA ARG A 64 -0.48 -3.08 18.42
C ARG A 64 -1.04 -4.05 17.37
N PRO A 65 -2.19 -4.69 17.61
CA PRO A 65 -2.81 -5.54 16.60
C PRO A 65 -3.17 -4.69 15.38
N ALA A 66 -2.78 -5.14 14.19
CA ALA A 66 -3.26 -4.60 12.91
C ALA A 66 -4.69 -5.07 12.59
N PHE A 67 -5.58 -4.99 13.59
CA PHE A 67 -7.02 -5.04 13.41
C PHE A 67 -7.62 -4.06 14.42
N GLY A 68 -7.96 -2.86 13.92
CA GLY A 68 -8.36 -1.73 14.75
C GLY A 68 -7.83 -0.37 14.32
N ALA A 69 -7.28 -0.23 13.10
CA ALA A 69 -7.23 1.10 12.49
C ALA A 69 -8.62 1.38 11.90
N PRO A 70 -9.34 2.43 12.34
CA PRO A 70 -10.37 2.99 11.49
C PRO A 70 -9.68 3.42 10.18
N GLY A 71 -10.38 3.22 9.05
CA GLY A 71 -9.87 3.56 7.72
C GLY A 71 -9.43 5.03 7.61
N PRO A 72 -8.84 5.44 6.47
CA PRO A 72 -8.50 6.84 6.27
C PRO A 72 -9.76 7.67 6.49
N GLU A 73 -9.61 8.72 7.28
CA GLU A 73 -10.65 9.64 7.68
C GLU A 73 -11.32 10.20 6.43
N ARG A 74 -12.45 9.61 6.03
CA ARG A 74 -13.48 10.36 5.32
C ARG A 74 -14.05 11.29 6.36
N GLY A 75 -13.69 12.57 6.24
CA GLY A 75 -14.31 13.64 7.00
C GLY A 75 -15.84 13.58 6.90
N PRO A 76 -16.56 14.26 7.82
CA PRO A 76 -18.00 14.18 7.88
C PRO A 76 -18.60 14.66 6.56
N VAL A 77 -19.25 13.76 5.82
CA VAL A 77 -20.27 14.19 4.87
C VAL A 77 -21.44 14.63 5.72
N ALA A 78 -21.60 15.94 5.82
CA ALA A 78 -22.75 16.53 6.47
C ALA A 78 -24.02 15.98 5.80
N ASP A 79 -24.94 15.59 6.67
CA ASP A 79 -26.35 15.40 6.39
C ASP A 79 -26.89 16.57 5.57
N GLU A 80 -27.25 16.32 4.30
CA GLU A 80 -28.27 17.14 3.65
C GLU A 80 -29.50 16.25 3.51
N THR A 81 -30.35 16.31 4.52
CA THR A 81 -31.76 15.97 4.42
C THR A 81 -32.40 16.82 3.32
N PRO A 82 -32.90 16.25 2.20
CA PRO A 82 -33.81 16.99 1.36
C PRO A 82 -35.13 17.14 2.12
N ALA A 83 -35.37 18.36 2.62
CA ALA A 83 -36.66 18.77 3.12
C ALA A 83 -37.70 18.55 2.01
N ARG A 84 -38.57 17.59 2.26
CA ARG A 84 -39.84 17.37 1.59
C ARG A 84 -40.65 18.67 1.61
N LEU A 85 -41.08 19.16 0.45
CA LEU A 85 -42.19 20.11 0.31
C LEU A 85 -43.31 19.46 -0.52
N PRO A 86 -44.59 19.78 -0.24
CA PRO A 86 -45.74 18.93 -0.58
C PRO A 86 -46.44 19.26 -1.91
N ASP A 87 -47.31 18.30 -2.28
CA ASP A 87 -48.36 18.20 -3.29
C ASP A 87 -48.82 19.39 -4.16
N ALA A 88 -49.00 19.05 -5.44
CA ALA A 88 -50.15 19.29 -6.30
C ALA A 88 -51.23 20.31 -5.85
N ALA A 89 -51.36 21.38 -6.65
CA ALA A 89 -52.63 21.95 -7.11
C ALA A 89 -52.38 22.70 -8.43
#